data_AF-A0A7S0QMH0-F1
#
_entry.id   AF-A0A7S0QMH0-F1
#
_cell.length_a   1.000
_cell.length_b   1.000
_cell.length_c   1.000
_cell.angle_alpha   90.00
_cell.angle_beta   90.00
_cell.angle_gamma   90.00
#
_symmetry.space_group_name_H-M   'P 1'
#
loop_
_entity.id
_entity.type
_entity.pdbx_description
1 polymer ?
#
loop_
_entity_poly.entity_id
_entity_poly.type
_entity_poly.pdbx_seq_one_letter_code
_entity_poly.pdbx_strand_id
1 'polypeptide(L)'
;GDVFDGLRGLRKLGLLDAEAHVRDVCAQLSAALPGLLRAGLARLRNPGGAQSAALQCVEDHFSAKFADNIAVGRFATLNDFHKGPEALIGTPNPKIRDGIHNEHCLRDNSRDKFTTSNYKVETWPALEWQIVVEPMEGTEYPKQDTRVVVGLAELLARPAVLSAVERARLREEEVICLRLYTGPMFVLYNAALRGAPELDVACLKGNKYETTIFVITSGITKLSKVAAVPPSRLLYRGISGSLVLPEQFWRRFA
;
A
#
# COMPACT_ATOMS: atom_id res chain seq x y z
N GLY A 1 20.12 14.92 31.29
CA GLY A 1 18.73 14.44 31.41
C GLY A 1 18.07 14.55 30.07
N ASP A 2 17.17 13.63 29.73
CA ASP A 2 16.40 13.67 28.50
C ASP A 2 15.48 14.91 28.51
N VAL A 3 15.54 15.74 27.46
CA VAL A 3 14.68 16.93 27.32
C VAL A 3 13.20 16.55 27.35
N PHE A 4 12.86 15.33 26.91
CA PHE A 4 11.49 14.83 26.93
C PHE A 4 11.00 14.43 28.34
N ASP A 5 11.90 14.20 29.31
CA ASP A 5 11.51 14.00 30.70
C ASP A 5 10.97 15.27 31.35
N GLY A 6 11.48 16.44 30.94
CA GLY A 6 11.00 17.74 31.43
C GLY A 6 9.55 18.05 31.05
N LEU A 7 9.04 17.49 29.94
CA LEU A 7 7.69 17.78 29.43
C LEU A 7 6.61 16.88 30.03
N ARG A 8 6.98 15.72 30.59
CA ARG A 8 6.02 14.73 31.13
C ARG A 8 5.31 15.20 32.42
N GLY A 9 5.87 16.19 33.13
CA GLY A 9 5.32 16.74 34.38
C GLY A 9 4.34 17.90 34.23
N LEU A 10 4.21 18.49 33.04
CA LEU A 10 3.48 19.75 32.82
C LEU A 10 1.98 19.70 33.19
N ARG A 11 1.35 18.53 33.08
CA ARG A 11 -0.07 18.34 33.42
C ARG A 11 -0.41 18.53 34.90
N LYS A 12 0.59 18.55 35.80
CA LYS A 12 0.42 18.61 37.26
C LYS A 12 0.80 19.96 37.89
N LEU A 13 1.27 20.92 37.10
CA LEU A 13 1.77 22.22 37.58
C LEU A 13 0.71 23.32 37.45
N GLY A 14 0.72 24.28 38.38
CA GLY A 14 -0.06 25.51 38.25
C GLY A 14 0.45 26.37 37.09
N LEU A 15 -0.39 27.26 36.55
CA LEU A 15 -0.10 28.06 35.34
C LEU A 15 1.21 28.86 35.42
N LEU A 16 1.52 29.47 36.57
CA LEU A 16 2.74 30.24 36.78
C LEU A 16 3.99 29.36 36.84
N ASP A 17 3.89 28.20 37.50
CA ASP A 17 4.99 27.23 37.61
C ASP A 17 5.25 26.54 36.26
N ALA A 18 4.19 26.30 35.47
CA ALA A 18 4.30 25.78 34.12
C ALA A 18 5.01 26.77 33.19
N GLU A 19 4.70 28.07 33.27
CA GLU A 19 5.39 29.09 32.45
C GLU A 19 6.88 29.20 32.80
N ALA A 20 7.22 29.21 34.10
CA ALA A 20 8.61 29.22 34.56
C ALA A 20 9.36 27.97 34.08
N HIS A 21 8.73 26.79 34.17
CA HIS A 21 9.30 25.53 33.72
C HIS A 21 9.51 25.49 32.20
N VAL A 22 8.55 25.97 31.41
CA VAL A 22 8.71 26.08 29.95
C VAL A 22 9.85 27.03 29.59
N ARG A 23 10.00 28.17 30.28
CA ARG A 23 11.11 29.09 30.05
C ARG A 23 12.46 28.45 30.36
N ASP A 24 12.56 27.69 31.44
CA ASP A 24 13.79 26.98 31.81
C ASP A 24 14.16 25.90 30.77
N VAL A 25 13.19 25.09 30.34
CA VAL A 25 13.39 24.10 29.27
C VAL A 25 13.83 24.77 27.96
N CYS A 26 13.21 25.89 27.57
CA CYS A 26 13.59 26.65 26.38
C CYS A 26 15.00 27.25 26.49
N ALA A 27 15.40 27.73 27.67
CA ALA A 27 16.73 28.26 27.92
C ALA A 27 17.80 27.15 27.85
N GLN A 28 17.53 25.98 28.44
CA GLN A 28 18.41 24.81 28.38
C GLN A 28 18.57 24.30 26.94
N LEU A 29 17.47 24.25 26.17
CA LEU A 29 17.50 23.87 24.77
C LEU A 29 18.33 24.86 23.94
N SER A 30 18.13 26.17 24.14
CA SER A 30 18.86 27.23 23.45
C SER A 30 20.36 27.23 23.77
N ALA A 31 20.73 26.90 25.01
CA ALA A 31 22.13 26.74 25.42
C ALA A 31 22.79 25.48 24.82
N ALA A 32 22.02 24.39 24.65
CA ALA A 32 22.52 23.14 24.09
C ALA A 32 22.59 23.13 22.54
N LEU A 33 21.71 23.88 21.88
CA LEU A 33 21.55 23.89 20.42
C LEU A 33 22.86 24.16 19.64
N PRO A 34 23.70 25.15 20.02
CA PRO A 34 24.95 25.42 19.32
C PRO A 34 25.94 24.25 19.38
N GLY A 35 25.99 23.53 20.49
CA GLY A 35 26.83 22.34 20.67
C GLY A 35 26.35 21.17 19.79
N LEU A 36 25.03 20.94 19.77
CA LEU A 36 24.40 19.92 18.92
C LEU A 36 24.61 20.21 17.43
N LEU A 37 24.45 21.47 17.01
CA LEU A 37 24.68 21.89 15.62
C LEU A 37 26.15 21.77 15.23
N ARG A 38 27.09 22.16 16.10
CA ARG A 38 28.54 21.96 15.87
C ARG A 38 28.90 20.49 15.74
N ALA A 39 28.37 19.64 16.62
CA ALA A 39 28.60 18.20 16.56
C ALA A 39 28.01 17.59 15.27
N GLY A 40 26.82 18.01 14.86
CA GLY A 40 26.19 17.60 13.59
C GLY A 40 27.01 18.05 12.37
N LEU A 41 27.44 19.30 12.34
CA LEU A 41 28.30 19.84 11.27
C LEU A 41 29.66 19.14 11.20
N ALA A 42 30.26 18.80 12.34
CA ALA A 42 31.52 18.05 12.40
C ALA A 42 31.36 16.63 11.82
N ARG A 43 30.22 15.96 12.11
CA ARG A 43 29.89 14.64 11.53
C ARG A 43 29.68 14.71 10.02
N LEU A 44 29.04 15.76 9.52
CA LEU A 44 28.86 15.98 8.08
C LEU A 44 30.17 16.31 7.35
N ARG A 45 31.12 16.98 8.02
CA ARG A 45 32.43 17.31 7.44
C ARG A 45 33.44 16.17 7.48
N ASN A 46 33.25 15.16 8.33
CA ASN A 46 34.12 14.00 8.44
C ASN A 46 33.29 12.69 8.33
N PRO A 47 32.97 12.24 7.11
CA PRO A 47 32.14 11.05 6.89
C PRO A 47 32.80 9.72 7.29
N GLY A 48 34.05 9.74 7.78
CA GLY A 48 34.87 8.53 8.00
C GLY A 48 34.77 7.89 9.39
N GLY A 49 33.83 8.26 10.27
CA GLY A 49 33.82 7.72 11.63
C GLY A 49 32.44 7.66 12.27
N ALA A 50 31.96 6.43 12.48
CA ALA A 50 30.73 6.04 13.17
C ALA A 50 29.43 6.20 12.37
N GLN A 51 29.27 5.37 11.35
CA GLN A 51 27.95 4.88 10.92
C GLN A 51 27.27 4.20 12.11
N SER A 52 26.25 4.84 12.68
CA SER A 52 25.36 4.14 13.61
C SER A 52 24.45 3.25 12.77
N ALA A 53 24.19 2.02 13.22
CA ALA A 53 23.31 1.07 12.52
C ALA A 53 21.90 1.64 12.24
N ALA A 54 21.47 2.65 13.00
CA ALA A 54 20.22 3.38 12.76
C ALA A 54 20.33 4.37 11.59
N LEU A 55 21.48 5.05 11.43
CA LEU A 55 21.74 5.87 10.23
C LEU A 55 21.94 4.99 9.00
N GLN A 56 22.64 3.86 9.14
CA GLN A 56 22.78 2.87 8.07
C GLN A 56 21.41 2.36 7.62
N CYS A 57 20.49 2.04 8.54
CA CYS A 57 19.13 1.62 8.17
C CYS A 57 18.33 2.71 7.43
N VAL A 58 18.52 3.98 7.79
CA VAL A 58 17.85 5.11 7.12
C VAL A 58 18.51 5.43 5.77
N GLU A 59 19.84 5.41 5.68
CA GLU A 59 20.60 5.59 4.44
C GLU A 59 20.41 4.40 3.50
N ASP A 60 20.31 3.17 3.99
CA ASP A 60 19.97 1.99 3.20
C ASP A 60 18.51 2.07 2.72
N HIS A 61 17.57 2.58 3.53
CA HIS A 61 16.19 2.81 3.09
C HIS A 61 16.05 3.98 2.10
N PHE A 62 16.84 5.04 2.24
CA PHE A 62 16.86 6.16 1.31
C PHE A 62 17.58 5.76 0.01
N SER A 63 18.78 5.19 0.12
CA SER A 63 19.58 4.71 -1.00
C SER A 63 18.89 3.57 -1.74
N ALA A 64 18.18 2.65 -1.08
CA ALA A 64 17.38 1.63 -1.78
C ALA A 64 16.18 2.22 -2.55
N LYS A 65 15.63 3.37 -2.11
CA LYS A 65 14.61 4.09 -2.88
C LYS A 65 15.16 4.77 -4.14
N PHE A 66 16.47 5.02 -4.19
CA PHE A 66 17.16 5.68 -5.30
C PHE A 66 18.25 4.80 -5.94
N ALA A 67 18.28 3.49 -5.62
CA ALA A 67 19.31 2.57 -6.09
C ALA A 67 19.17 2.35 -7.60
N ASP A 68 20.33 2.14 -8.24
CA ASP A 68 20.64 2.27 -9.68
C ASP A 68 19.82 1.43 -10.69
N ASN A 69 18.82 0.68 -10.25
CA ASN A 69 17.90 -0.05 -11.12
C ASN A 69 16.64 0.77 -11.39
N ILE A 70 16.81 1.88 -12.12
CA ILE A 70 15.68 2.67 -12.64
C ILE A 70 14.90 1.79 -13.62
N ALA A 71 13.74 1.32 -13.19
CA ALA A 71 12.80 0.62 -14.05
C ALA A 71 11.86 1.65 -14.69
N VAL A 72 11.82 1.69 -16.02
CA VAL A 72 10.79 2.45 -16.74
C VAL A 72 9.48 1.71 -16.56
N GLY A 73 8.47 2.38 -16.01
CA GLY A 73 7.17 1.75 -15.79
C GLY A 73 6.54 1.27 -17.10
N ARG A 74 6.08 0.01 -17.12
CA ARG A 74 5.30 -0.52 -18.24
C ARG A 74 3.84 -0.09 -18.07
N PHE A 75 3.35 0.66 -19.05
CA PHE A 75 1.96 1.10 -19.13
C PHE A 75 1.35 0.59 -20.42
N ALA A 76 0.13 0.06 -20.32
CA ALA A 76 -0.64 -0.39 -21.47
C ALA A 76 -1.03 0.80 -22.36
N THR A 77 -1.13 0.57 -23.67
CA THR A 77 -1.65 1.55 -24.62
C THR A 77 -3.18 1.63 -24.55
N LEU A 78 -3.78 2.66 -25.17
CA LEU A 78 -5.23 2.73 -25.32
C LEU A 78 -5.78 1.54 -26.15
N ASN A 79 -4.99 1.03 -27.08
CA ASN A 79 -5.37 -0.14 -27.86
C ASN A 79 -5.41 -1.41 -26.98
N ASP A 80 -4.46 -1.57 -26.07
CA ASP A 80 -4.46 -2.68 -25.11
C ASP A 80 -5.67 -2.60 -24.17
N PHE A 81 -6.06 -1.38 -23.78
CA PHE A 81 -7.29 -1.16 -23.04
C PHE A 81 -8.54 -1.66 -23.80
N HIS A 82 -8.64 -1.39 -25.11
CA HIS A 82 -9.76 -1.88 -25.93
C HIS A 82 -9.77 -3.40 -26.15
N LYS A 83 -8.60 -4.05 -26.17
CA LYS A 83 -8.51 -5.52 -26.25
C LYS A 83 -8.94 -6.22 -24.96
N GLY A 84 -8.98 -5.48 -23.85
CA GLY A 84 -9.32 -6.01 -22.55
C GLY A 84 -8.21 -6.88 -21.94
N PRO A 85 -8.41 -7.34 -20.69
CA PRO A 85 -7.40 -8.11 -19.96
C PRO A 85 -7.11 -9.47 -20.59
N GLU A 86 -8.07 -10.06 -21.33
CA GLU A 86 -7.93 -11.40 -21.91
C GLU A 86 -6.70 -11.55 -22.81
N ALA A 87 -6.37 -10.53 -23.61
CA ALA A 87 -5.19 -10.55 -24.47
C ALA A 87 -3.86 -10.58 -23.69
N LEU A 88 -3.87 -10.18 -22.42
CA LEU A 88 -2.67 -10.07 -21.58
C LEU A 88 -2.52 -11.26 -20.63
N ILE A 89 -3.59 -11.64 -19.93
CA ILE A 89 -3.53 -12.65 -18.88
C ILE A 89 -4.19 -13.98 -19.27
N GLY A 90 -5.07 -13.97 -20.28
CA GLY A 90 -5.84 -15.13 -20.73
C GLY A 90 -7.31 -15.07 -20.35
N THR A 91 -8.06 -16.08 -20.76
CA THR A 91 -9.51 -16.17 -20.57
C THR A 91 -9.87 -16.51 -19.12
N PRO A 92 -10.85 -15.83 -18.50
CA PRO A 92 -11.30 -16.14 -17.15
C PRO A 92 -11.99 -17.50 -17.07
N ASN A 93 -12.00 -18.12 -15.89
CA ASN A 93 -12.77 -19.34 -15.66
C ASN A 93 -14.28 -19.06 -15.78
N PRO A 94 -15.05 -19.83 -16.57
CA PRO A 94 -16.50 -19.63 -16.68
C PRO A 94 -17.25 -19.82 -15.36
N LYS A 95 -16.72 -20.63 -14.44
CA LYS A 95 -17.18 -20.74 -13.06
C LYS A 95 -16.45 -19.71 -12.22
N ILE A 96 -16.95 -18.47 -12.25
CA ILE A 96 -16.26 -17.31 -11.70
C ILE A 96 -15.84 -17.51 -10.24
N ARG A 97 -16.76 -17.92 -9.36
CA ARG A 97 -16.48 -18.12 -7.93
C ARG A 97 -15.39 -19.16 -7.69
N ASP A 98 -15.49 -20.30 -8.36
CA ASP A 98 -14.49 -21.38 -8.29
C ASP A 98 -13.15 -20.93 -8.86
N GLY A 99 -13.16 -20.18 -9.96
CA GLY A 99 -11.95 -19.62 -10.57
C GLY A 99 -11.18 -18.72 -9.61
N ILE A 100 -11.88 -17.76 -8.99
CA ILE A 100 -11.27 -16.86 -8.00
C ILE A 100 -10.77 -17.67 -6.80
N HIS A 101 -11.57 -18.60 -6.27
CA HIS A 101 -11.15 -19.45 -5.16
C HIS A 101 -9.89 -20.24 -5.50
N ASN A 102 -9.85 -20.89 -6.67
CA ASN A 102 -8.72 -21.72 -7.10
C ASN A 102 -7.44 -20.89 -7.26
N GLU A 103 -7.56 -19.69 -7.85
CA GLU A 103 -6.46 -18.73 -7.99
C GLU A 103 -5.84 -18.34 -6.64
N HIS A 104 -6.61 -18.31 -5.55
CA HIS A 104 -6.13 -17.89 -4.23
C HIS A 104 -5.75 -19.05 -3.32
N CYS A 105 -6.46 -20.18 -3.41
CA CYS A 105 -6.39 -21.25 -2.43
C CYS A 105 -5.68 -22.51 -2.93
N LEU A 106 -5.60 -22.71 -4.25
CA LEU A 106 -5.14 -23.99 -4.84
C LEU A 106 -3.91 -23.88 -5.74
N ARG A 107 -3.53 -22.68 -6.18
CA ARG A 107 -2.30 -22.47 -6.97
C ARG A 107 -1.05 -22.64 -6.12
N ASP A 108 0.09 -22.86 -6.76
CA ASP A 108 1.37 -23.13 -6.08
C ASP A 108 1.82 -22.00 -5.14
N ASN A 109 1.40 -20.76 -5.42
CA ASN A 109 1.69 -19.61 -4.57
C ASN A 109 0.62 -19.32 -3.50
N SER A 110 -0.43 -20.14 -3.38
CA SER A 110 -1.57 -19.90 -2.49
C SER A 110 -1.18 -19.69 -1.02
N ARG A 111 -0.10 -20.32 -0.56
CA ARG A 111 0.42 -20.25 0.81
C ARG A 111 1.81 -19.60 0.89
N ASP A 112 2.31 -19.07 -0.22
CA ASP A 112 3.58 -18.36 -0.21
C ASP A 112 3.39 -16.95 0.34
N LYS A 113 4.27 -16.59 1.26
CA LYS A 113 4.24 -15.27 1.86
C LYS A 113 4.76 -14.21 0.89
N PHE A 114 4.09 -13.07 0.87
CA PHE A 114 4.56 -11.86 0.22
C PHE A 114 4.34 -10.67 1.15
N THR A 115 5.12 -9.60 0.94
CA THR A 115 5.09 -8.42 1.79
C THR A 115 4.73 -7.18 0.98
N THR A 116 3.72 -6.43 1.42
CA THR A 116 3.35 -5.18 0.77
C THR A 116 4.44 -4.13 0.93
N SER A 117 4.80 -3.45 -0.16
CA SER A 117 5.87 -2.45 -0.16
C SER A 117 5.54 -1.23 0.71
N ASN A 118 4.28 -0.79 0.70
CA ASN A 118 3.81 0.45 1.34
C ASN A 118 3.46 0.30 2.82
N TYR A 119 2.84 -0.81 3.21
CA TYR A 119 2.32 -1.03 4.56
C TYR A 119 3.12 -2.06 5.35
N LYS A 120 4.07 -2.76 4.70
CA LYS A 120 4.91 -3.80 5.31
C LYS A 120 4.12 -4.95 5.95
N VAL A 121 2.89 -5.16 5.48
CA VAL A 121 2.06 -6.30 5.84
C VAL A 121 2.56 -7.53 5.10
N GLU A 122 2.94 -8.56 5.86
CA GLU A 122 3.28 -9.90 5.35
C GLU A 122 2.03 -10.78 5.41
N THR A 123 1.63 -11.35 4.27
CA THR A 123 0.43 -12.19 4.15
C THR A 123 0.62 -13.19 3.01
N TRP A 124 -0.42 -13.98 2.68
CA TRP A 124 -0.43 -14.90 1.54
C TRP A 124 -1.84 -15.01 0.93
N PRO A 125 -1.96 -15.44 -0.35
CA PRO A 125 -3.25 -15.41 -1.07
C PRO A 125 -4.41 -16.13 -0.39
N ALA A 126 -4.18 -17.33 0.17
CA ALA A 126 -5.23 -18.10 0.83
C ALA A 126 -5.73 -17.44 2.14
N LEU A 127 -4.86 -16.74 2.87
CA LEU A 127 -5.26 -16.00 4.07
C LEU A 127 -6.10 -14.78 3.71
N GLU A 128 -5.68 -14.01 2.70
CA GLU A 128 -6.45 -12.86 2.24
C GLU A 128 -7.85 -13.27 1.73
N TRP A 129 -7.95 -14.40 1.04
CA TRP A 129 -9.23 -14.98 0.67
C TRP A 129 -10.09 -15.31 1.89
N GLN A 130 -9.54 -16.04 2.87
CA GLN A 130 -10.25 -16.40 4.09
C GLN A 130 -10.75 -15.15 4.82
N ILE A 131 -9.89 -14.14 5.01
CA ILE A 131 -10.26 -12.91 5.72
C ILE A 131 -11.40 -12.16 5.01
N VAL A 132 -11.36 -12.08 3.69
CA VAL A 132 -12.36 -11.33 2.90
C VAL A 132 -13.69 -12.07 2.79
N VAL A 133 -13.64 -13.39 2.61
CA VAL A 133 -14.83 -14.18 2.30
C VAL A 133 -15.52 -14.66 3.58
N GLU A 134 -14.82 -15.48 4.35
CA GLU A 134 -15.33 -16.19 5.53
C GLU A 134 -14.24 -16.25 6.59
N PRO A 135 -14.01 -15.14 7.33
CA PRO A 135 -12.99 -15.12 8.36
C PRO A 135 -13.35 -16.09 9.48
N MET A 136 -12.39 -16.92 9.88
CA MET A 136 -12.56 -17.77 11.06
C MET A 136 -12.61 -16.91 12.32
N GLU A 137 -13.36 -17.36 13.32
CA GLU A 137 -13.41 -16.70 14.63
C GLU A 137 -12.00 -16.58 15.22
N GLY A 138 -11.66 -15.40 15.73
CA GLY A 138 -10.30 -15.09 16.23
C GLY A 138 -9.24 -14.87 15.15
N THR A 139 -9.61 -14.84 13.86
CA THR A 139 -8.66 -14.40 12.82
C THR A 139 -8.29 -12.93 13.04
N GLU A 140 -7.01 -12.67 13.25
CA GLU A 140 -6.45 -11.32 13.30
C GLU A 140 -5.61 -11.05 12.04
N TYR A 141 -5.58 -9.78 11.61
CA TYR A 141 -4.68 -9.39 10.52
C TYR A 141 -3.21 -9.50 10.96
N PRO A 142 -2.29 -9.98 10.10
CA PRO A 142 -0.89 -10.11 10.46
C PRO A 142 -0.24 -8.76 10.78
N LYS A 143 0.16 -8.56 12.06
CA LYS A 143 0.96 -7.45 12.65
C LYS A 143 0.55 -6.00 12.31
N GLN A 144 0.37 -5.16 13.35
CA GLN A 144 0.43 -3.67 13.33
C GLN A 144 -0.33 -2.94 12.20
N ASP A 145 -1.20 -3.65 11.47
CA ASP A 145 -2.10 -3.08 10.51
C ASP A 145 -3.32 -2.52 11.27
N THR A 146 -3.76 -1.32 10.92
CA THR A 146 -5.00 -0.75 11.46
C THR A 146 -6.25 -1.38 10.83
N ARG A 147 -6.05 -2.35 9.92
CA ARG A 147 -7.14 -3.12 9.31
C ARG A 147 -7.84 -4.00 10.33
N VAL A 148 -9.17 -3.98 10.23
CA VAL A 148 -10.07 -4.85 10.98
C VAL A 148 -10.55 -5.95 10.04
N VAL A 149 -10.56 -7.18 10.54
CA VAL A 149 -11.14 -8.33 9.84
C VAL A 149 -12.64 -8.15 9.73
N VAL A 150 -13.14 -8.14 8.49
CA VAL A 150 -14.55 -7.92 8.16
C VAL A 150 -14.87 -8.83 6.99
N GLY A 151 -15.64 -9.89 7.26
CA GLY A 151 -16.06 -10.85 6.26
C GLY A 151 -17.09 -10.28 5.28
N LEU A 152 -17.35 -11.01 4.20
CA LEU A 152 -18.22 -10.55 3.12
C LEU A 152 -19.64 -10.23 3.60
N ALA A 153 -20.23 -11.10 4.42
CA ALA A 153 -21.59 -10.91 4.93
C ALA A 153 -21.71 -9.63 5.76
N GLU A 154 -20.76 -9.38 6.67
CA GLU A 154 -20.73 -8.15 7.47
C GLU A 154 -20.48 -6.92 6.59
N LEU A 155 -19.60 -7.05 5.59
CA LEU A 155 -19.30 -5.97 4.66
C LEU A 155 -20.53 -5.56 3.85
N LEU A 156 -21.27 -6.53 3.30
CA LEU A 156 -22.50 -6.32 2.52
C LEU A 156 -23.63 -5.73 3.36
N ALA A 157 -23.64 -5.99 4.68
CA ALA A 157 -24.60 -5.40 5.60
C ALA A 157 -24.35 -3.90 5.88
N ARG A 158 -23.19 -3.35 5.51
CA ARG A 158 -22.89 -1.92 5.73
C ARG A 158 -23.71 -1.05 4.78
N PRO A 159 -24.47 -0.05 5.26
CA PRO A 159 -25.39 0.73 4.44
C PRO A 159 -24.76 1.37 3.18
N ALA A 160 -23.55 1.91 3.31
CA ALA A 160 -22.83 2.51 2.18
C ALA A 160 -22.43 1.48 1.11
N VAL A 161 -22.08 0.26 1.52
CA VAL A 161 -21.70 -0.83 0.62
C VAL A 161 -22.95 -1.38 -0.04
N LEU A 162 -23.99 -1.67 0.73
CA LEU A 162 -25.29 -2.13 0.21
C LEU A 162 -25.81 -1.19 -0.88
N SER A 163 -25.85 0.12 -0.59
CA SER A 163 -26.28 1.13 -1.56
C SER A 163 -25.41 1.15 -2.83
N ALA A 164 -24.09 0.98 -2.71
CA ALA A 164 -23.20 0.90 -3.87
C ALA A 164 -23.46 -0.37 -4.71
N VAL A 165 -23.62 -1.52 -4.05
CA VAL A 165 -23.92 -2.82 -4.68
C VAL A 165 -25.24 -2.76 -5.44
N GLU A 166 -26.30 -2.22 -4.83
CA GLU A 166 -27.61 -2.11 -5.45
C GLU A 166 -27.60 -1.17 -6.66
N ARG A 167 -27.04 0.05 -6.50
CA ARG A 167 -26.99 1.04 -7.58
C ARG A 167 -26.18 0.55 -8.76
N ALA A 168 -25.00 -0.02 -8.51
CA ALA A 168 -24.11 -0.52 -9.56
C ALA A 168 -24.48 -1.93 -10.06
N ARG A 169 -25.42 -2.63 -9.41
CA ARG A 169 -25.77 -4.04 -9.66
C ARG A 169 -24.54 -4.94 -9.62
N LEU A 170 -23.76 -4.81 -8.55
CA LEU A 170 -22.59 -5.65 -8.31
C LEU A 170 -23.02 -7.06 -7.91
N ARG A 171 -22.26 -8.04 -8.37
CA ARG A 171 -22.30 -9.41 -7.86
C ARG A 171 -21.37 -9.53 -6.65
N GLU A 172 -21.58 -10.55 -5.82
CA GLU A 172 -20.72 -10.81 -4.66
C GLU A 172 -19.26 -11.02 -5.07
N GLU A 173 -19.01 -11.72 -6.18
CA GLU A 173 -17.64 -11.94 -6.69
C GLU A 173 -16.93 -10.63 -7.03
N GLU A 174 -17.66 -9.64 -7.55
CA GLU A 174 -17.10 -8.32 -7.83
C GLU A 174 -16.73 -7.61 -6.54
N VAL A 175 -17.57 -7.69 -5.51
CA VAL A 175 -17.26 -7.12 -4.19
C VAL A 175 -16.03 -7.78 -3.58
N ILE A 176 -15.91 -9.10 -3.67
CA ILE A 176 -14.79 -9.88 -3.14
C ILE A 176 -13.49 -9.48 -3.84
N CYS A 177 -13.46 -9.50 -5.17
CA CYS A 177 -12.26 -9.17 -5.93
C CYS A 177 -11.85 -7.69 -5.76
N LEU A 178 -12.81 -6.76 -5.71
CA LEU A 178 -12.54 -5.35 -5.38
C LEU A 178 -11.93 -5.21 -3.98
N ARG A 179 -12.48 -5.94 -2.99
CA ARG A 179 -11.99 -5.93 -1.61
C ARG A 179 -10.55 -6.46 -1.54
N LEU A 180 -10.28 -7.61 -2.17
CA LEU A 180 -8.93 -8.20 -2.27
C LEU A 180 -7.93 -7.21 -2.91
N TYR A 181 -8.31 -6.55 -4.01
CA TYR A 181 -7.46 -5.55 -4.67
C TYR A 181 -7.19 -4.31 -3.82
N THR A 182 -8.14 -3.89 -2.98
CA THR A 182 -7.89 -2.79 -2.03
C THR A 182 -7.10 -3.23 -0.79
N GLY A 183 -6.98 -4.53 -0.57
CA GLY A 183 -6.10 -5.15 0.41
C GLY A 183 -4.70 -5.43 -0.15
N PRO A 184 -3.90 -6.27 0.53
CA PRO A 184 -2.55 -6.66 0.12
C PRO A 184 -2.40 -7.27 -1.29
N MET A 185 -3.43 -7.96 -1.79
CA MET A 185 -3.34 -8.72 -3.05
C MET A 185 -3.07 -7.86 -4.29
N PHE A 186 -3.22 -6.53 -4.20
CA PHE A 186 -2.81 -5.61 -5.26
C PHE A 186 -1.38 -5.82 -5.74
N VAL A 187 -0.47 -6.28 -4.86
CA VAL A 187 0.93 -6.57 -5.19
C VAL A 187 1.00 -7.62 -6.30
N LEU A 188 0.39 -8.78 -6.08
CA LEU A 188 0.44 -9.90 -7.01
C LEU A 188 -0.35 -9.62 -8.29
N TYR A 189 -1.52 -8.98 -8.20
CA TYR A 189 -2.30 -8.67 -9.41
C TYR A 189 -1.59 -7.64 -10.29
N ASN A 190 -0.96 -6.62 -9.69
CA ASN A 190 -0.16 -5.66 -10.46
C ASN A 190 1.10 -6.31 -11.03
N ALA A 191 1.74 -7.23 -10.31
CA ALA A 191 2.89 -7.97 -10.82
C ALA A 191 2.50 -8.85 -12.03
N ALA A 192 1.36 -9.54 -11.97
CA ALA A 192 0.83 -10.34 -13.08
C ALA A 192 0.57 -9.49 -14.33
N LEU A 193 0.06 -8.25 -14.15
CA LEU A 193 -0.20 -7.32 -15.25
C LEU A 193 1.07 -6.64 -15.79
N ARG A 194 2.03 -6.30 -14.94
CA ARG A 194 3.21 -5.50 -15.32
C ARG A 194 4.41 -6.34 -15.71
N GLY A 195 4.50 -7.57 -15.19
CA GLY A 195 5.71 -8.36 -15.22
C GLY A 195 6.86 -7.69 -14.45
N ALA A 196 6.55 -6.90 -13.41
CA ALA A 196 7.52 -6.21 -12.56
C ALA A 196 6.88 -5.77 -11.22
N PRO A 197 7.68 -5.57 -10.15
CA PRO A 197 9.10 -5.88 -10.05
C PRO A 197 9.37 -7.39 -10.04
N GLU A 198 10.60 -7.81 -10.37
CA GLU A 198 10.95 -9.22 -10.54
C GLU A 198 10.68 -10.06 -9.28
N LEU A 199 10.90 -9.50 -8.09
CA LEU A 199 10.60 -10.16 -6.82
C LEU A 199 9.10 -10.50 -6.68
N ASP A 200 8.22 -9.55 -7.00
CA ASP A 200 6.77 -9.79 -6.93
C ASP A 200 6.30 -10.76 -8.02
N VAL A 201 6.94 -10.74 -9.19
CA VAL A 201 6.67 -11.70 -10.27
C VAL A 201 7.09 -13.12 -9.88
N ALA A 202 8.23 -13.27 -9.20
CA ALA A 202 8.68 -14.56 -8.71
C ALA A 202 7.68 -15.17 -7.71
N CYS A 203 7.02 -14.34 -6.89
CA CYS A 203 5.95 -14.76 -5.99
C CYS A 203 4.69 -15.27 -6.69
N LEU A 204 4.54 -15.09 -8.02
CA LEU A 204 3.36 -15.58 -8.75
C LEU A 204 3.40 -17.08 -9.00
N LYS A 205 4.60 -17.68 -9.17
CA LYS A 205 4.76 -19.09 -9.59
C LYS A 205 3.85 -19.50 -10.76
N GLY A 206 3.70 -18.61 -11.75
CA GLY A 206 2.86 -18.84 -12.94
C GLY A 206 1.35 -18.63 -12.71
N ASN A 207 0.91 -18.18 -11.54
CA ASN A 207 -0.45 -17.74 -11.30
C ASN A 207 -0.68 -16.33 -11.88
N LYS A 208 -1.63 -16.19 -12.83
CA LYS A 208 -1.90 -14.89 -13.47
C LYS A 208 -3.16 -14.20 -12.95
N TYR A 209 -3.93 -14.87 -12.08
CA TYR A 209 -5.16 -14.32 -11.50
C TYR A 209 -6.18 -13.86 -12.57
N GLU A 210 -6.30 -14.63 -13.65
CA GLU A 210 -7.09 -14.31 -14.85
C GLU A 210 -8.53 -13.95 -14.51
N THR A 211 -9.21 -14.81 -13.77
CA THR A 211 -10.61 -14.67 -13.36
C THR A 211 -10.76 -13.47 -12.43
N THR A 212 -9.88 -13.35 -11.43
CA THR A 212 -9.94 -12.27 -10.44
C THR A 212 -9.76 -10.90 -11.09
N ILE A 213 -8.76 -10.73 -11.94
CA ILE A 213 -8.50 -9.44 -12.61
C ILE A 213 -9.65 -9.07 -13.54
N PHE A 214 -10.22 -10.04 -14.26
CA PHE A 214 -11.40 -9.81 -15.11
C PHE A 214 -12.60 -9.30 -14.28
N VAL A 215 -12.83 -9.90 -13.12
CA VAL A 215 -13.91 -9.53 -12.20
C VAL A 215 -13.66 -8.16 -11.56
N ILE A 216 -12.41 -7.80 -11.24
CA ILE A 216 -12.03 -6.45 -10.81
C ILE A 216 -12.42 -5.42 -11.88
N THR A 217 -12.04 -5.66 -13.14
CA THR A 217 -12.39 -4.76 -14.25
C THR A 217 -13.90 -4.61 -14.38
N SER A 218 -14.66 -5.70 -14.31
CA SER A 218 -16.13 -5.68 -14.32
C SER A 218 -16.70 -4.81 -13.18
N GLY A 219 -16.23 -5.03 -11.95
CA GLY A 219 -16.67 -4.27 -10.78
C GLY A 219 -16.38 -2.77 -10.88
N ILE A 220 -15.18 -2.38 -11.32
CA ILE A 220 -14.81 -0.97 -11.54
C ILE A 220 -15.67 -0.33 -12.63
N THR A 221 -15.90 -1.03 -13.76
CA THR A 221 -16.73 -0.53 -14.86
C THR A 221 -18.19 -0.35 -14.47
N LYS A 222 -18.71 -1.19 -13.56
CA LYS A 222 -20.06 -1.00 -13.02
C LYS A 222 -20.13 0.16 -12.05
N LEU A 223 -19.16 0.27 -11.13
CA LEU A 223 -19.09 1.38 -10.18
C LEU A 223 -18.94 2.73 -10.88
N SER A 224 -18.16 2.81 -11.96
CA SER A 224 -17.95 4.07 -12.69
C SER A 224 -19.23 4.64 -13.31
N LYS A 225 -20.23 3.79 -13.59
CA LYS A 225 -21.53 4.23 -14.11
C LYS A 225 -22.40 4.93 -13.07
N VAL A 226 -22.14 4.73 -11.77
CA VAL A 226 -22.96 5.27 -10.67
C VAL A 226 -22.18 6.18 -9.71
N ALA A 227 -20.86 6.22 -9.85
CA ALA A 227 -19.94 7.06 -9.09
C ALA A 227 -19.39 8.17 -9.99
N ALA A 228 -20.23 9.17 -10.29
CA ALA A 228 -19.82 10.33 -11.07
C ALA A 228 -18.70 11.07 -10.33
N VAL A 229 -17.54 11.19 -10.97
CA VAL A 229 -16.43 12.00 -10.49
C VAL A 229 -16.67 13.44 -10.96
N PRO A 230 -16.84 14.42 -10.07
CA PRO A 230 -17.04 15.80 -10.48
C PRO A 230 -15.88 16.29 -11.35
N PRO A 231 -16.11 17.09 -12.41
CA PRO A 231 -15.04 17.62 -13.25
C PRO A 231 -13.99 18.44 -12.49
N SER A 232 -14.39 19.06 -11.37
CA SER A 232 -13.51 19.80 -10.48
C SER A 232 -12.66 18.93 -9.56
N ARG A 233 -12.88 17.60 -9.54
CA ARG A 233 -12.17 16.69 -8.63
C ARG A 233 -10.78 16.39 -9.19
N LEU A 234 -9.77 16.94 -8.52
CA LEU A 234 -8.38 16.56 -8.75
C LEU A 234 -8.10 15.20 -8.11
N LEU A 235 -7.43 14.31 -8.85
CA LEU A 235 -6.94 13.03 -8.38
C LEU A 235 -5.42 13.05 -8.37
N TYR A 236 -4.83 12.59 -7.27
CA TYR A 236 -3.38 12.56 -7.08
C TYR A 236 -2.92 11.11 -7.01
N ARG A 237 -1.81 10.81 -7.72
CA ARG A 237 -1.14 9.52 -7.63
C ARG A 237 0.33 9.74 -7.30
N GLY A 238 0.73 9.32 -6.11
CA GLY A 238 2.13 9.23 -5.74
C GLY A 238 2.77 8.02 -6.38
N ILE A 239 3.92 8.21 -7.02
CA ILE A 239 4.80 7.14 -7.47
C ILE A 239 6.11 7.33 -6.70
N SER A 240 6.60 6.26 -6.07
CA SER A 240 7.82 6.29 -5.26
C SER A 240 8.68 5.05 -5.52
N GLY A 241 9.99 5.16 -5.29
CA GLY A 241 10.97 4.10 -5.56
C GLY A 241 11.65 4.28 -6.90
N SER A 242 12.27 3.22 -7.43
CA SER A 242 13.05 3.25 -8.68
C SER A 242 12.21 3.23 -9.97
N LEU A 243 10.91 3.54 -9.90
CA LEU A 243 10.01 3.55 -11.05
C LEU A 243 9.96 4.95 -11.68
N VAL A 244 10.44 5.09 -12.91
CA VAL A 244 10.35 6.34 -13.68
C VAL A 244 9.22 6.23 -14.71
N LEU A 245 8.46 7.33 -14.85
CA LEU A 245 7.42 7.44 -15.87
C LEU A 245 8.04 7.44 -17.28
N PRO A 246 7.45 6.71 -18.25
CA PRO A 246 7.91 6.75 -19.63
C PRO A 246 7.95 8.17 -20.20
N GLU A 247 8.82 8.38 -21.17
CA GLU A 247 9.05 9.70 -21.78
C GLU A 247 7.77 10.40 -22.26
N GLN A 248 6.80 9.63 -22.74
CA GLN A 248 5.50 10.12 -23.22
C GLN A 248 4.67 10.88 -22.16
N PHE A 249 4.93 10.71 -20.87
CA PHE A 249 4.28 11.48 -19.80
C PHE A 249 4.84 12.90 -19.65
N TRP A 250 6.04 13.15 -20.18
CA TRP A 250 6.74 14.44 -20.08
C TRP A 250 6.62 15.25 -21.37
N ARG A 251 6.38 14.59 -22.49
CA ARG A 251 6.07 15.27 -23.76
C ARG A 251 4.70 15.93 -23.62
N ARG A 252 4.67 17.26 -23.77
CA ARG A 252 3.41 17.99 -23.97
C ARG A 252 2.72 17.38 -25.18
N PHE A 253 1.44 17.03 -25.06
CA PHE A 253 0.61 16.75 -26.22
C PHE A 253 0.69 17.99 -27.12
N ALA A 254 1.41 17.86 -28.25
CA ALA A 254 1.46 18.86 -29.31
C ALA A 254 0.21 18.73 -30.17
#